data_AF-A0A965VU01-F1
#
_entry.id   AF-A0A965VU01-F1
#
_cell.length_a   1.000
_cell.length_b   1.000
_cell.length_c   1.000
_cell.angle_alpha   90.00
_cell.angle_beta   90.00
_cell.angle_gamma   90.00
#
_symmetry.space_group_name_H-M   'P 1'
#
loop_
_entity.id
_entity.type
_entity.pdbx_description
1 polymer ?
#
loop_
_entity_poly.entity_id
_entity_poly.type
_entity_poly.pdbx_seq_one_letter_code
_entity_poly.pdbx_strand_id
1 'polypeptide(L)'
;MFKKWFSKDKIGLLPYTSELLFGLSPNDPQMMGWEITQFNIPNSWKFSDGEGVVCAVLDTGCDLSHPDIEPNIVDGKNFVEKNSSPMDRNGHGTHVSSTIAACNNGRGMVGVAPKTKIMPVKVLGDQGTGSVGSIVDGLYWAADQKNVNFITMSLGSGGSNIDIEKAVNYAESRNKIIFCAAGNSGAENDVMYPAKYPNTIAIGAIDEKLQRTNFSCSGESLDFLAPGHNIMGCIPNNKYAKMSGTSMSNPFAVGIASLLLSYNLKYNQYQLNSYKDYVSILKEYCKPLNDIKYPAIKKYQGYGIIYPVKS
;
A
#
# COMPACT_ATOMS: atom_id res chain seq x y z
N MET A 1 -5.26 22.66 -5.44
CA MET A 1 -6.71 22.44 -5.63
C MET A 1 -7.18 21.22 -4.82
N PHE A 2 -6.80 21.09 -3.53
CA PHE A 2 -7.01 19.85 -2.73
C PHE A 2 -7.89 20.02 -1.48
N LYS A 3 -8.36 21.25 -1.15
CA LYS A 3 -9.03 21.56 0.13
C LYS A 3 -10.49 21.11 0.25
N LYS A 4 -11.13 20.56 -0.80
CA LYS A 4 -12.60 20.35 -0.85
C LYS A 4 -13.10 18.92 -0.66
N TRP A 5 -12.24 17.93 -0.42
CA TRP A 5 -12.62 16.52 -0.57
C TRP A 5 -12.97 15.76 0.72
N PHE A 6 -12.71 16.31 1.90
CA PHE A 6 -12.88 15.56 3.15
C PHE A 6 -13.84 16.24 4.13
N SER A 7 -15.09 15.77 4.16
CA SER A 7 -15.97 15.91 5.33
C SER A 7 -15.66 14.78 6.32
N LYS A 8 -15.91 14.99 7.62
CA LYS A 8 -15.70 13.97 8.67
C LYS A 8 -16.41 12.64 8.37
N ASP A 9 -17.49 12.67 7.59
CA ASP A 9 -18.35 11.52 7.34
C ASP A 9 -18.06 10.78 6.01
N LYS A 10 -17.04 11.21 5.24
CA LYS A 10 -16.68 10.57 3.95
C LYS A 10 -15.26 10.03 3.98
N ILE A 11 -15.15 8.74 3.70
CA ILE A 11 -13.90 8.01 3.51
C ILE A 11 -13.77 7.60 2.05
N GLY A 12 -12.58 7.76 1.49
CA GLY A 12 -12.35 7.49 0.08
C GLY A 12 -10.88 7.62 -0.30
N LEU A 13 -10.64 7.60 -1.60
CA LEU A 13 -9.30 7.77 -2.15
C LEU A 13 -8.72 9.13 -1.76
N LEU A 14 -7.47 9.11 -1.33
CA LEU A 14 -6.68 10.31 -1.12
C LEU A 14 -6.38 10.95 -2.48
N PRO A 15 -6.33 12.29 -2.62
CA PRO A 15 -6.09 12.91 -3.91
C PRO A 15 -4.79 12.41 -4.55
N TYR A 16 -4.84 11.93 -5.78
CA TYR A 16 -3.70 11.40 -6.52
C TYR A 16 -3.69 11.93 -7.94
N THR A 17 -2.53 11.88 -8.60
CA THR A 17 -2.44 12.09 -10.05
C THR A 17 -2.34 10.74 -10.75
N SER A 18 -2.85 10.66 -11.97
CA SER A 18 -2.72 9.48 -12.82
C SER A 18 -2.41 9.93 -14.24
N GLU A 19 -1.36 9.33 -14.81
CA GLU A 19 -0.97 9.49 -16.20
C GLU A 19 -0.92 8.12 -16.86
N LEU A 20 -1.70 7.94 -17.93
CA LEU A 20 -1.70 6.68 -18.68
C LEU A 20 -0.31 6.47 -19.31
N LEU A 21 0.26 5.28 -19.14
CA LEU A 21 1.53 4.94 -19.73
C LEU A 21 1.31 4.37 -21.12
N PHE A 22 1.35 5.26 -22.12
CA PHE A 22 1.26 4.85 -23.52
C PHE A 22 2.50 4.05 -23.91
N GLY A 23 2.30 2.92 -24.59
CA GLY A 23 3.40 2.08 -25.11
C GLY A 23 3.86 0.94 -24.20
N LEU A 24 3.14 0.66 -23.10
CA LEU A 24 3.28 -0.58 -22.35
C LEU A 24 1.98 -1.37 -22.39
N SER A 25 2.09 -2.64 -22.73
CA SER A 25 1.02 -3.63 -22.76
C SER A 25 1.50 -4.94 -22.12
N PRO A 26 0.61 -5.87 -21.77
CA PRO A 26 1.01 -7.19 -21.29
C PRO A 26 1.76 -8.07 -22.31
N ASN A 27 1.97 -7.60 -23.54
CA ASN A 27 2.77 -8.30 -24.55
C ASN A 27 4.20 -7.73 -24.69
N ASP A 28 4.47 -6.59 -24.06
CA ASP A 28 5.79 -5.96 -24.10
C ASP A 28 6.73 -6.57 -23.06
N PRO A 29 8.05 -6.55 -23.28
CA PRO A 29 9.04 -7.00 -22.29
C PRO A 29 8.86 -6.30 -20.95
N GLN A 30 9.09 -7.04 -19.86
CA GLN A 30 8.93 -6.51 -18.51
C GLN A 30 9.78 -5.27 -18.25
N MET A 31 9.14 -4.23 -17.74
CA MET A 31 9.74 -2.98 -17.29
C MET A 31 9.72 -2.90 -15.77
N MET A 32 10.78 -2.33 -15.21
CA MET A 32 10.87 -2.02 -13.79
C MET A 32 10.66 -0.52 -13.57
N GLY A 33 9.85 -0.16 -12.58
CA GLY A 33 9.74 1.22 -12.13
C GLY A 33 11.05 1.74 -11.52
N TRP A 34 11.16 3.05 -11.36
CA TRP A 34 12.34 3.67 -10.74
C TRP A 34 12.49 3.15 -9.31
N GLU A 35 11.37 2.96 -8.62
CA GLU A 35 11.28 2.48 -7.25
C GLU A 35 11.81 1.05 -7.10
N ILE A 36 11.63 0.20 -8.11
CA ILE A 36 12.15 -1.18 -8.13
C ILE A 36 13.66 -1.18 -8.32
N THR A 37 14.15 -0.38 -9.26
CA THR A 37 15.57 -0.31 -9.63
C THR A 37 16.41 0.42 -8.56
N GLN A 38 15.98 1.61 -8.13
CA GLN A 38 16.71 2.46 -7.18
C GLN A 38 16.79 1.87 -5.76
N PHE A 39 15.78 1.11 -5.34
CA PHE A 39 15.80 0.38 -4.07
C PHE A 39 16.43 -1.01 -4.19
N ASN A 40 16.93 -1.38 -5.37
CA ASN A 40 17.56 -2.66 -5.65
C ASN A 40 16.69 -3.85 -5.21
N ILE A 41 15.38 -3.75 -5.44
CA ILE A 41 14.40 -4.78 -5.07
C ILE A 41 14.79 -6.16 -5.66
N PRO A 42 15.29 -6.28 -6.91
CA PRO A 42 15.70 -7.58 -7.45
C PRO A 42 16.81 -8.29 -6.66
N ASN A 43 17.63 -7.58 -5.89
CA ASN A 43 18.60 -8.24 -5.02
C ASN A 43 17.94 -8.98 -3.86
N SER A 44 16.75 -8.55 -3.43
CA SER A 44 15.98 -9.17 -2.35
C SER A 44 15.33 -10.49 -2.78
N TRP A 45 14.95 -10.60 -4.05
CA TRP A 45 14.38 -11.80 -4.69
C TRP A 45 15.30 -13.04 -4.64
N LYS A 46 16.60 -12.82 -4.44
CA LYS A 46 17.56 -13.92 -4.18
C LYS A 46 17.27 -14.67 -2.87
N PHE A 47 16.57 -14.03 -1.94
CA PHE A 47 16.26 -14.59 -0.62
C PHE A 47 14.80 -15.06 -0.52
N SER A 48 13.87 -14.24 -1.02
CA SER A 48 12.43 -14.51 -1.07
C SER A 48 11.74 -13.57 -2.06
N ASP A 49 10.62 -14.01 -2.65
CA ASP A 49 9.81 -13.23 -3.59
C ASP A 49 8.44 -12.82 -3.02
N GLY A 50 8.17 -13.12 -1.74
CA GLY A 50 6.87 -12.91 -1.11
C GLY A 50 6.00 -14.18 -1.04
N GLU A 51 6.55 -15.36 -1.36
CA GLU A 51 5.84 -16.62 -1.22
C GLU A 51 5.34 -16.86 0.22
N GLY A 52 4.14 -17.44 0.35
CA GLY A 52 3.52 -17.73 1.64
C GLY A 52 2.83 -16.54 2.31
N VAL A 53 2.86 -15.35 1.70
CA VAL A 53 2.23 -14.13 2.23
C VAL A 53 0.93 -13.83 1.48
N VAL A 54 -0.11 -13.44 2.21
CA VAL A 54 -1.36 -12.90 1.66
C VAL A 54 -1.62 -11.49 2.20
N CYS A 55 -1.87 -10.55 1.29
CA CYS A 55 -2.27 -9.19 1.59
C CYS A 55 -3.72 -8.94 1.16
N ALA A 56 -4.56 -8.54 2.11
CA ALA A 56 -5.89 -8.00 1.84
C ALA A 56 -5.79 -6.52 1.45
N VAL A 57 -6.20 -6.20 0.22
CA VAL A 57 -6.16 -4.84 -0.33
C VAL A 57 -7.55 -4.23 -0.23
N LEU A 58 -7.75 -3.39 0.78
CA LEU A 58 -9.01 -2.69 1.02
C LEU A 58 -9.06 -1.41 0.18
N ASP A 59 -9.67 -1.51 -1.01
CA ASP A 59 -9.63 -0.46 -2.03
C ASP A 59 -10.86 -0.48 -2.97
N THR A 60 -10.73 -0.04 -4.23
CA THR A 60 -11.77 -0.04 -5.27
C THR A 60 -11.97 -1.39 -5.95
N GLY A 61 -11.27 -2.44 -5.50
CA GLY A 61 -11.24 -3.78 -6.10
C GLY A 61 -9.89 -4.08 -6.77
N CYS A 62 -9.83 -5.13 -7.58
CA CYS A 62 -8.71 -5.39 -8.49
C CYS A 62 -9.25 -5.86 -9.86
N ASP A 63 -8.58 -5.51 -10.96
CA ASP A 63 -8.81 -6.20 -12.24
C ASP A 63 -8.36 -7.65 -12.08
N LEU A 64 -9.34 -8.55 -11.98
CA LEU A 64 -9.13 -9.96 -11.69
C LEU A 64 -8.55 -10.74 -12.88
N SER A 65 -8.46 -10.09 -14.04
CA SER A 65 -8.01 -10.69 -15.30
C SER A 65 -6.73 -10.08 -15.86
N HIS A 66 -6.18 -9.05 -15.19
CA HIS A 66 -5.00 -8.37 -15.69
C HIS A 66 -3.78 -9.33 -15.68
N PRO A 67 -3.14 -9.61 -16.83
CA PRO A 67 -2.19 -10.71 -16.98
C PRO A 67 -0.96 -10.65 -16.07
N ASP A 68 -0.60 -9.46 -15.60
CA ASP A 68 0.53 -9.27 -14.68
C ASP A 68 0.18 -9.51 -13.22
N ILE A 69 -1.09 -9.61 -12.83
CA ILE A 69 -1.45 -9.78 -11.41
C ILE A 69 -2.39 -10.95 -11.16
N GLU A 70 -3.17 -11.37 -12.16
CA GLU A 70 -4.10 -12.50 -12.06
C GLU A 70 -3.50 -13.76 -11.39
N PRO A 71 -2.26 -14.19 -11.69
CA PRO A 71 -1.67 -15.37 -11.04
C PRO A 71 -1.47 -15.23 -9.52
N ASN A 72 -1.47 -14.00 -9.01
CA ASN A 72 -1.32 -13.67 -7.60
C ASN A 72 -2.63 -13.31 -6.91
N ILE A 73 -3.75 -13.29 -7.62
CA ILE A 73 -5.05 -13.01 -7.02
C ILE A 73 -5.60 -14.28 -6.36
N VAL A 74 -6.12 -14.11 -5.14
CA VAL A 74 -6.96 -15.09 -4.44
C VAL A 74 -8.36 -14.53 -4.24
N ASP A 75 -9.30 -15.38 -3.83
CA ASP A 75 -10.69 -14.99 -3.61
C ASP A 75 -10.81 -13.77 -2.70
N GLY A 76 -11.45 -12.73 -3.26
CA GLY A 76 -11.73 -11.48 -2.58
C GLY A 76 -13.23 -11.29 -2.35
N LYS A 77 -13.61 -10.12 -1.81
CA LYS A 77 -15.01 -9.81 -1.52
C LYS A 77 -15.36 -8.34 -1.79
N ASN A 78 -16.57 -8.12 -2.28
CA ASN A 78 -17.13 -6.80 -2.51
C ASN A 78 -18.10 -6.42 -1.37
N PHE A 79 -17.80 -5.32 -0.68
CA PHE A 79 -18.61 -4.77 0.40
C PHE A 79 -19.42 -3.54 -0.03
N VAL A 80 -19.21 -3.04 -1.24
CA VAL A 80 -20.01 -1.98 -1.85
C VAL A 80 -21.26 -2.59 -2.49
N GLU A 81 -21.08 -3.64 -3.28
CA GLU A 81 -22.13 -4.43 -3.92
C GLU A 81 -21.98 -5.90 -3.51
N LYS A 82 -22.69 -6.30 -2.44
CA LYS A 82 -22.44 -7.58 -1.72
C LYS A 82 -22.55 -8.86 -2.56
N ASN A 83 -23.23 -8.81 -3.70
CA ASN A 83 -23.45 -9.97 -4.59
C ASN A 83 -22.61 -9.91 -5.89
N SER A 84 -21.68 -8.95 -5.99
CA SER A 84 -20.82 -8.76 -7.14
C SER A 84 -19.38 -9.20 -6.85
N SER A 85 -18.61 -9.54 -7.88
CA SER A 85 -17.15 -9.72 -7.75
C SER A 85 -16.47 -8.42 -7.25
N PRO A 86 -15.29 -8.49 -6.61
CA PRO A 86 -14.49 -7.31 -6.26
C PRO A 86 -13.71 -6.74 -7.46
N MET A 87 -14.31 -6.77 -8.65
CA MET A 87 -13.72 -6.25 -9.88
C MET A 87 -13.52 -4.74 -9.78
N ASP A 88 -12.35 -4.27 -10.16
CA ASP A 88 -12.02 -2.84 -10.17
C ASP A 88 -12.53 -2.16 -11.44
N ARG A 89 -13.30 -1.09 -11.26
CA ARG A 89 -13.77 -0.21 -12.34
C ARG A 89 -13.27 1.22 -12.20
N ASN A 90 -12.46 1.49 -11.18
CA ASN A 90 -11.82 2.78 -10.94
C ASN A 90 -10.36 2.77 -11.42
N GLY A 91 -9.62 1.73 -11.03
CA GLY A 91 -8.24 1.48 -11.38
C GLY A 91 -7.23 1.70 -10.27
N HIS A 92 -7.60 2.43 -9.20
CA HIS A 92 -6.73 2.66 -8.07
C HIS A 92 -6.34 1.35 -7.35
N GLY A 93 -7.32 0.49 -7.02
CA GLY A 93 -7.06 -0.76 -6.31
C GLY A 93 -6.22 -1.76 -7.12
N THR A 94 -6.39 -1.80 -8.44
CA THR A 94 -5.51 -2.57 -9.35
C THR A 94 -4.07 -2.05 -9.29
N HIS A 95 -3.89 -0.72 -9.31
CA HIS A 95 -2.58 -0.08 -9.24
C HIS A 95 -1.87 -0.39 -7.92
N VAL A 96 -2.59 -0.21 -6.79
CA VAL A 96 -2.12 -0.55 -5.45
C VAL A 96 -1.72 -2.03 -5.37
N SER A 97 -2.57 -2.93 -5.84
CA SER A 97 -2.32 -4.38 -5.82
C SER A 97 -1.09 -4.76 -6.65
N SER A 98 -0.94 -4.18 -7.84
CA SER A 98 0.18 -4.45 -8.74
C SER A 98 1.52 -3.92 -8.23
N THR A 99 1.50 -2.79 -7.51
CA THR A 99 2.70 -2.26 -6.83
C THR A 99 3.26 -3.27 -5.83
N ILE A 100 2.38 -4.01 -5.13
CA ILE A 100 2.78 -5.09 -4.22
C ILE A 100 3.26 -6.30 -5.02
N ALA A 101 2.44 -6.81 -5.94
CA ALA A 101 2.53 -8.21 -6.36
C ALA A 101 2.30 -8.45 -7.87
N ALA A 102 2.54 -7.47 -8.75
CA ALA A 102 2.65 -7.80 -10.17
C ALA A 102 3.79 -8.83 -10.37
N CYS A 103 3.51 -9.84 -11.18
CA CYS A 103 4.32 -11.03 -11.34
C CYS A 103 5.66 -10.70 -12.02
N ASN A 104 6.71 -11.37 -11.58
CA ASN A 104 7.98 -11.40 -12.32
C ASN A 104 7.88 -12.48 -13.40
N ASN A 105 7.28 -12.14 -14.54
CA ASN A 105 6.86 -13.07 -15.59
C ASN A 105 7.46 -12.72 -16.98
N GLY A 106 8.39 -11.76 -17.03
CA GLY A 106 9.05 -11.34 -18.27
C GLY A 106 8.22 -10.43 -19.19
N ARG A 107 7.02 -10.02 -18.79
CA ARG A 107 6.18 -9.04 -19.50
C ARG A 107 5.73 -7.87 -18.61
N GLY A 108 5.22 -6.81 -19.24
CA GLY A 108 4.53 -5.70 -18.58
C GLY A 108 5.33 -5.03 -17.46
N MET A 109 4.90 -5.12 -16.20
CA MET A 109 5.60 -4.61 -15.03
C MET A 109 5.81 -5.67 -13.93
N VAL A 110 6.68 -5.39 -12.96
CA VAL A 110 6.91 -6.24 -11.78
C VAL A 110 6.72 -5.47 -10.47
N GLY A 111 6.01 -6.07 -9.53
CA GLY A 111 5.77 -5.51 -8.20
C GLY A 111 6.94 -5.76 -7.26
N VAL A 112 6.86 -5.21 -6.04
CA VAL A 112 7.93 -5.35 -5.05
C VAL A 112 8.13 -6.80 -4.60
N ALA A 113 7.04 -7.53 -4.36
CA ALA A 113 7.01 -8.90 -3.85
C ALA A 113 6.19 -9.80 -4.79
N PRO A 114 6.76 -10.22 -5.93
CA PRO A 114 6.04 -10.79 -7.08
C PRO A 114 5.42 -12.18 -6.84
N LYS A 115 5.56 -12.79 -5.66
CA LYS A 115 4.86 -14.03 -5.26
C LYS A 115 3.88 -13.84 -4.09
N THR A 116 3.71 -12.63 -3.59
CA THR A 116 2.69 -12.30 -2.58
C THR A 116 1.30 -12.50 -3.19
N LYS A 117 0.38 -13.11 -2.44
CA LYS A 117 -1.01 -13.22 -2.86
C LYS A 117 -1.81 -11.99 -2.48
N ILE A 118 -2.64 -11.52 -3.41
CA ILE A 118 -3.53 -10.39 -3.24
C ILE A 118 -4.95 -10.89 -3.05
N MET A 119 -5.58 -10.46 -1.96
CA MET A 119 -6.99 -10.66 -1.69
C MET A 119 -7.72 -9.31 -1.88
N PRO A 120 -8.41 -9.10 -3.01
CA PRO A 120 -9.09 -7.83 -3.26
C PRO A 120 -10.31 -7.67 -2.34
N VAL A 121 -10.34 -6.60 -1.55
CA VAL A 121 -11.46 -6.28 -0.66
C VAL A 121 -12.05 -4.95 -1.11
N LYS A 122 -13.07 -5.01 -1.97
CA LYS A 122 -13.68 -3.80 -2.55
C LYS A 122 -14.57 -3.12 -1.51
N VAL A 123 -14.07 -2.05 -0.92
CA VAL A 123 -14.72 -1.23 0.10
C VAL A 123 -15.05 0.18 -0.40
N LEU A 124 -14.46 0.56 -1.54
CA LEU A 124 -14.73 1.79 -2.28
C LEU A 124 -15.43 1.48 -3.61
N GLY A 125 -16.46 2.27 -3.91
CA GLY A 125 -17.19 2.19 -5.19
C GLY A 125 -16.36 2.73 -6.34
N ASP A 126 -16.95 2.71 -7.54
CA ASP A 126 -16.24 3.04 -8.78
C ASP A 126 -15.82 4.52 -8.87
N GLN A 127 -16.42 5.37 -8.05
CA GLN A 127 -16.04 6.78 -7.88
C GLN A 127 -14.98 7.02 -6.78
N GLY A 128 -14.35 5.95 -6.27
CA GLY A 128 -13.29 6.05 -5.25
C GLY A 128 -13.77 6.48 -3.87
N THR A 129 -15.06 6.29 -3.56
CA THR A 129 -15.64 6.63 -2.25
C THR A 129 -16.35 5.43 -1.64
N GLY A 130 -16.39 5.35 -0.32
CA GLY A 130 -17.00 4.26 0.41
C GLY A 130 -17.79 4.75 1.61
N SER A 131 -18.62 3.86 2.15
CA SER A 131 -19.31 4.08 3.41
C SER A 131 -18.43 3.63 4.57
N VAL A 132 -18.65 4.19 5.77
CA VAL A 132 -18.02 3.67 6.99
C VAL A 132 -18.33 2.17 7.14
N GLY A 133 -19.58 1.76 6.90
CA GLY A 133 -20.00 0.36 6.99
C GLY A 133 -19.22 -0.58 6.06
N SER A 134 -18.99 -0.19 4.80
CA SER A 134 -18.23 -1.04 3.86
C SER A 134 -16.77 -1.19 4.27
N ILE A 135 -16.16 -0.16 4.84
CA ILE A 135 -14.79 -0.22 5.37
C ILE A 135 -14.73 -1.10 6.63
N VAL A 136 -15.65 -0.91 7.57
CA VAL A 136 -15.75 -1.67 8.81
C VAL A 136 -16.00 -3.16 8.52
N ASP A 137 -17.00 -3.48 7.69
CA ASP A 137 -17.30 -4.86 7.29
C ASP A 137 -16.09 -5.51 6.59
N GLY A 138 -15.41 -4.76 5.73
CA GLY A 138 -14.20 -5.22 5.04
C GLY A 138 -13.03 -5.52 5.98
N LEU A 139 -12.81 -4.67 6.99
CA LEU A 139 -11.76 -4.87 8.01
C LEU A 139 -12.02 -6.10 8.87
N TYR A 140 -13.24 -6.26 9.40
CA TYR A 140 -13.61 -7.44 10.17
C TYR A 140 -13.48 -8.71 9.34
N TRP A 141 -13.98 -8.70 8.10
CA TRP A 141 -13.90 -9.86 7.24
C TRP A 141 -12.46 -10.23 6.88
N ALA A 142 -11.61 -9.26 6.55
CA ALA A 142 -10.19 -9.50 6.28
C ALA A 142 -9.46 -10.03 7.53
N ALA A 143 -9.81 -9.53 8.72
CA ALA A 143 -9.28 -10.01 9.99
C ALA A 143 -9.63 -11.47 10.29
N ASP A 144 -10.81 -11.91 9.88
CA ASP A 144 -11.27 -13.30 10.03
C ASP A 144 -10.62 -14.29 9.06
N GLN A 145 -9.98 -13.80 8.00
CA GLN A 145 -9.28 -14.66 7.06
C GLN A 145 -8.01 -15.23 7.70
N LYS A 146 -7.95 -16.56 7.82
CA LYS A 146 -6.83 -17.25 8.48
C LYS A 146 -5.48 -17.02 7.78
N ASN A 147 -5.49 -16.90 6.46
CA ASN A 147 -4.31 -16.78 5.62
C ASN A 147 -3.85 -15.33 5.38
N VAL A 148 -4.66 -14.32 5.71
CA VAL A 148 -4.26 -12.91 5.56
C VAL A 148 -3.19 -12.56 6.60
N ASN A 149 -2.09 -11.95 6.16
CA ASN A 149 -1.03 -11.43 7.02
C ASN A 149 -1.10 -9.90 7.12
N PHE A 150 -1.28 -9.26 5.96
CA PHE A 150 -1.30 -7.81 5.83
C PHE A 150 -2.66 -7.31 5.40
N ILE A 151 -3.10 -6.20 5.98
CA ILE A 151 -4.20 -5.39 5.48
C ILE A 151 -3.62 -4.06 5.04
N THR A 152 -3.96 -3.62 3.82
CA THR A 152 -3.50 -2.33 3.31
C THR A 152 -4.69 -1.44 2.93
N MET A 153 -4.60 -0.17 3.33
CA MET A 153 -5.62 0.85 3.09
C MET A 153 -4.98 2.11 2.48
N SER A 154 -5.06 2.22 1.15
CA SER A 154 -4.61 3.41 0.40
C SER A 154 -5.75 4.42 0.23
N LEU A 155 -6.40 4.74 1.35
CA LEU A 155 -7.59 5.55 1.46
C LEU A 155 -7.55 6.37 2.76
N GLY A 156 -8.44 7.35 2.90
CA GLY A 156 -8.53 8.07 4.16
C GLY A 156 -9.68 9.06 4.28
N SER A 157 -9.71 9.71 5.43
CA SER A 157 -10.66 10.74 5.81
C SER A 157 -10.02 11.77 6.75
N GLY A 158 -10.62 12.95 6.85
CA GLY A 158 -10.11 14.04 7.68
C GLY A 158 -10.40 13.92 9.18
N GLY A 159 -11.16 12.92 9.62
CA GLY A 159 -11.58 12.75 11.01
C GLY A 159 -11.55 11.30 11.47
N SER A 160 -11.44 11.10 12.78
CA SER A 160 -11.56 9.76 13.36
C SER A 160 -13.00 9.26 13.27
N ASN A 161 -13.14 7.93 13.30
CA ASN A 161 -14.40 7.22 13.39
C ASN A 161 -14.21 6.00 14.30
N ILE A 162 -14.99 5.96 15.38
CA ILE A 162 -14.84 4.95 16.44
C ILE A 162 -15.06 3.51 15.95
N ASP A 163 -15.91 3.31 14.93
CA ASP A 163 -16.19 1.97 14.42
C ASP A 163 -15.05 1.46 13.53
N ILE A 164 -14.43 2.35 12.75
CA ILE A 164 -13.19 2.03 12.02
C ILE A 164 -12.06 1.73 12.99
N GLU A 165 -11.90 2.53 14.06
CA GLU A 165 -10.87 2.28 15.07
C GLU A 165 -11.06 0.93 15.77
N LYS A 166 -12.29 0.56 16.14
CA LYS A 166 -12.61 -0.77 16.67
C LYS A 166 -12.27 -1.88 15.69
N ALA A 167 -12.59 -1.71 14.41
CA ALA A 167 -12.28 -2.71 13.38
C ALA A 167 -10.77 -2.86 13.14
N VAL A 168 -10.00 -1.76 13.19
CA VAL A 168 -8.53 -1.76 13.17
C VAL A 168 -7.98 -2.53 14.38
N ASN A 169 -8.46 -2.23 15.59
CA ASN A 169 -8.02 -2.91 16.80
C ASN A 169 -8.41 -4.40 16.79
N TYR A 170 -9.56 -4.74 16.23
CA TYR A 170 -9.95 -6.12 16.03
C TYR A 170 -8.97 -6.84 15.09
N ALA A 171 -8.66 -6.26 13.92
CA ALA A 171 -7.70 -6.83 12.99
C ALA A 171 -6.31 -7.03 13.62
N GLU A 172 -5.83 -6.07 14.41
CA GLU A 172 -4.57 -6.20 15.16
C GLU A 172 -4.64 -7.35 16.19
N SER A 173 -5.73 -7.47 16.95
CA SER A 173 -5.94 -8.59 17.89
C SER A 173 -6.00 -9.97 17.23
N ARG A 174 -6.18 -10.01 15.90
CA ARG A 174 -6.13 -11.21 15.06
C ARG A 174 -4.78 -11.38 14.36
N ASN A 175 -3.76 -10.67 14.84
CA ASN A 175 -2.38 -10.63 14.34
C ASN A 175 -2.31 -10.20 12.86
N LYS A 176 -3.20 -9.30 12.42
CA LYS A 176 -3.11 -8.69 11.09
C LYS A 176 -2.33 -7.38 11.21
N ILE A 177 -1.35 -7.20 10.35
CA ILE A 177 -0.55 -5.97 10.32
C ILE A 177 -1.18 -5.01 9.31
N ILE A 178 -1.43 -3.78 9.74
CA ILE A 178 -2.25 -2.82 9.00
C ILE A 178 -1.37 -1.67 8.53
N PHE A 179 -1.28 -1.48 7.22
CA PHE A 179 -0.55 -0.38 6.58
C PHE A 179 -1.52 0.61 5.95
N CYS A 180 -1.28 1.90 6.17
CA CYS A 180 -2.16 2.96 5.72
C CYS A 180 -1.39 4.11 5.07
N ALA A 181 -1.95 4.66 4.00
CA ALA A 181 -1.43 5.87 3.37
C ALA A 181 -1.59 7.10 4.29
N ALA A 182 -0.52 7.88 4.46
CA ALA A 182 -0.50 8.97 5.43
C ALA A 182 -1.41 10.16 5.07
N GLY A 183 -1.77 10.34 3.79
CA GLY A 183 -2.57 11.48 3.32
C GLY A 183 -1.84 12.36 2.31
N ASN A 184 -2.61 13.04 1.45
CA ASN A 184 -2.09 13.84 0.32
C ASN A 184 -2.42 15.35 0.43
N SER A 185 -2.50 15.89 1.65
CA SER A 185 -2.82 17.30 1.92
C SER A 185 -1.60 18.20 2.16
N GLY A 186 -0.40 17.65 2.04
CA GLY A 186 0.88 18.35 2.21
C GLY A 186 1.42 18.33 3.64
N ALA A 187 2.71 18.62 3.79
CA ALA A 187 3.45 18.40 5.03
C ALA A 187 3.01 19.28 6.21
N GLU A 188 2.30 20.37 5.97
CA GLU A 188 1.71 21.21 7.03
C GLU A 188 0.43 20.60 7.63
N ASN A 189 -0.12 19.55 7.01
CA ASN A 189 -1.28 18.83 7.51
C ASN A 189 -0.84 17.51 8.15
N ASP A 190 -1.54 17.19 9.24
CA ASP A 190 -1.31 15.97 9.99
C ASP A 190 -1.65 14.71 9.17
N VAL A 191 -1.13 13.56 9.62
CA VAL A 191 -1.49 12.24 9.10
C VAL A 191 -3.01 12.05 9.17
N MET A 192 -3.60 11.50 8.12
CA MET A 192 -5.05 11.28 8.01
C MET A 192 -5.49 9.95 8.64
N TYR A 193 -6.78 9.79 8.90
CA TYR A 193 -7.32 8.51 9.37
C TYR A 193 -7.64 7.59 8.18
N PRO A 194 -7.38 6.27 8.26
CA PRO A 194 -7.03 5.50 9.46
C PRO A 194 -5.54 5.46 9.83
N ALA A 195 -4.63 5.99 9.01
CA ALA A 195 -3.18 5.93 9.27
C ALA A 195 -2.76 6.55 10.61
N LYS A 196 -3.55 7.48 11.16
CA LYS A 196 -3.28 8.11 12.45
C LYS A 196 -3.62 7.22 13.67
N TYR A 197 -4.29 6.09 13.50
CA TYR A 197 -4.60 5.20 14.64
C TYR A 197 -3.34 4.49 15.17
N PRO A 198 -3.21 4.30 16.50
CA PRO A 198 -2.00 3.73 17.11
C PRO A 198 -1.57 2.33 16.64
N ASN A 199 -2.52 1.52 16.17
CA ASN A 199 -2.32 0.13 15.73
C ASN A 199 -2.21 -0.01 14.20
N THR A 200 -1.82 1.08 13.53
CA THR A 200 -1.54 1.10 12.08
C THR A 200 -0.12 1.57 11.83
N ILE A 201 0.42 1.24 10.66
CA ILE A 201 1.72 1.73 10.18
C ILE A 201 1.45 2.79 9.11
N ALA A 202 1.79 4.05 9.41
CA ALA A 202 1.53 5.19 8.53
C ALA A 202 2.69 5.41 7.55
N ILE A 203 2.37 5.40 6.25
CA ILE A 203 3.37 5.50 5.17
C ILE A 203 3.22 6.82 4.41
N GLY A 204 4.26 7.65 4.49
CA GLY A 204 4.42 8.87 3.68
C GLY A 204 5.14 8.60 2.36
N ALA A 205 5.24 9.63 1.51
CA ALA A 205 5.72 9.48 0.14
C ALA A 205 6.97 10.30 -0.17
N ILE A 206 7.93 9.66 -0.85
CA ILE A 206 9.10 10.28 -1.47
C ILE A 206 9.06 10.16 -3.00
N ASP A 207 9.89 10.95 -3.66
CA ASP A 207 10.10 10.92 -5.11
C ASP A 207 11.41 10.22 -5.50
N GLU A 208 11.66 10.18 -6.82
CA GLU A 208 12.85 9.56 -7.42
C GLU A 208 14.18 10.19 -6.96
N LYS A 209 14.15 11.41 -6.39
CA LYS A 209 15.32 12.08 -5.82
C LYS A 209 15.51 11.75 -4.34
N LEU A 210 14.73 10.82 -3.80
CA LEU A 210 14.66 10.49 -2.37
C LEU A 210 14.23 11.68 -1.51
N GLN A 211 13.54 12.66 -2.10
CA GLN A 211 13.01 13.82 -1.41
C GLN A 211 11.56 13.59 -1.03
N ARG A 212 11.13 14.22 0.07
CA ARG A 212 9.74 14.10 0.52
C ARG A 212 8.83 14.85 -0.46
N THR A 213 7.79 14.18 -0.92
CA THR A 213 6.82 14.79 -1.84
C THR A 213 6.04 15.92 -1.17
N ASN A 214 5.76 16.98 -1.92
CA ASN A 214 5.03 18.15 -1.42
C ASN A 214 3.59 17.83 -0.97
N PHE A 215 3.00 16.74 -1.48
CA PHE A 215 1.65 16.31 -1.12
C PHE A 215 1.60 15.44 0.13
N SER A 216 2.68 14.79 0.56
CA SER A 216 2.61 13.87 1.70
C SER A 216 2.25 14.62 3.00
N CYS A 217 1.23 14.16 3.72
CA CYS A 217 0.94 14.57 5.10
C CYS A 217 2.05 14.11 6.06
N SER A 218 2.33 14.91 7.08
CA SER A 218 3.41 14.69 8.07
C SER A 218 2.84 14.69 9.48
N GLY A 219 3.60 14.32 10.51
CA GLY A 219 3.10 14.32 11.90
C GLY A 219 3.78 13.28 12.77
N GLU A 220 3.53 13.32 14.08
CA GLU A 220 4.13 12.37 15.03
C GLU A 220 3.69 10.93 14.79
N SER A 221 2.47 10.75 14.24
CA SER A 221 1.94 9.44 13.84
C SER A 221 2.52 8.91 12.52
N LEU A 222 3.39 9.64 11.82
CA LEU A 222 4.03 9.15 10.61
C LEU A 222 5.10 8.10 10.98
N ASP A 223 5.03 6.89 10.43
CA ASP A 223 6.00 5.85 10.75
C ASP A 223 7.17 5.81 9.78
N PHE A 224 6.92 5.82 8.48
CA PHE A 224 7.97 5.67 7.49
C PHE A 224 7.67 6.42 6.18
N LEU A 225 8.70 6.52 5.33
CA LEU A 225 8.60 6.98 3.95
C LEU A 225 8.86 5.84 2.97
N ALA A 226 8.17 5.87 1.83
CA ALA A 226 8.41 4.97 0.71
C ALA A 226 8.14 5.70 -0.64
N PRO A 227 8.64 5.16 -1.78
CA PRO A 227 8.35 5.67 -3.12
C PRO A 227 6.85 5.88 -3.39
N GLY A 228 6.44 7.12 -3.67
CA GLY A 228 5.02 7.43 -3.91
C GLY A 228 4.77 8.44 -5.04
N HIS A 229 5.81 8.82 -5.79
CA HIS A 229 5.71 9.71 -6.94
C HIS A 229 6.03 8.95 -8.22
N ASN A 230 5.19 9.11 -9.26
CA ASN A 230 5.37 8.52 -10.58
C ASN A 230 5.57 7.00 -10.55
N ILE A 231 4.83 6.31 -9.68
CA ILE A 231 4.91 4.86 -9.48
C ILE A 231 4.14 4.17 -10.60
N MET A 232 4.81 3.28 -11.31
CA MET A 232 4.22 2.50 -12.39
C MET A 232 3.37 1.37 -11.81
N GLY A 233 2.17 1.17 -12.35
CA GLY A 233 1.25 0.14 -11.88
C GLY A 233 0.27 -0.28 -12.98
N CYS A 234 -0.29 -1.47 -12.82
CA CYS A 234 -1.38 -1.98 -13.64
C CYS A 234 -2.66 -1.18 -13.37
N ILE A 235 -3.49 -1.00 -14.39
CA ILE A 235 -4.85 -0.48 -14.28
C ILE A 235 -5.79 -1.33 -15.15
N PRO A 236 -7.12 -1.27 -14.94
CA PRO A 236 -8.06 -2.13 -15.63
C PRO A 236 -7.98 -2.08 -17.15
N ASN A 237 -8.35 -3.20 -17.77
CA ASN A 237 -8.34 -3.41 -19.21
C ASN A 237 -6.93 -3.50 -19.80
N ASN A 238 -6.04 -4.26 -19.14
CA ASN A 238 -4.69 -4.57 -19.64
C ASN A 238 -3.82 -3.32 -19.91
N LYS A 239 -3.95 -2.31 -19.06
CA LYS A 239 -3.28 -1.02 -19.21
C LYS A 239 -2.38 -0.74 -18.03
N TYR A 240 -1.50 0.25 -18.17
CA TYR A 240 -0.59 0.68 -17.13
C TYR A 240 -0.65 2.20 -16.97
N ALA A 241 -0.39 2.69 -15.76
CA ALA A 241 -0.35 4.11 -15.46
C ALA A 241 0.76 4.43 -14.46
N LYS A 242 1.24 5.67 -14.52
CA LYS A 242 2.02 6.27 -13.43
C LYS A 242 1.04 7.00 -12.51
N MET A 243 1.11 6.70 -11.21
CA MET A 243 0.31 7.40 -10.21
C MET A 243 1.20 8.02 -9.13
N SER A 244 0.76 9.15 -8.59
CA SER A 244 1.45 9.84 -7.49
C SER A 244 0.50 10.10 -6.33
N GLY A 245 0.91 9.66 -5.14
CA GLY A 245 0.18 9.79 -3.89
C GLY A 245 0.77 8.89 -2.80
N THR A 246 0.49 9.18 -1.53
CA THR A 246 0.81 8.23 -0.43
C THR A 246 0.09 6.88 -0.60
N SER A 247 -0.97 6.85 -1.40
CA SER A 247 -1.61 5.63 -1.87
C SER A 247 -0.67 4.67 -2.62
N MET A 248 0.39 5.16 -3.27
CA MET A 248 1.38 4.35 -3.99
C MET A 248 2.60 4.03 -3.12
N SER A 249 2.94 4.87 -2.14
CA SER A 249 3.99 4.55 -1.17
C SER A 249 3.59 3.48 -0.18
N ASN A 250 2.33 3.48 0.23
CA ASN A 250 1.76 2.47 1.11
C ASN A 250 1.96 1.02 0.59
N PRO A 251 1.52 0.63 -0.62
CA PRO A 251 1.73 -0.72 -1.14
C PRO A 251 3.20 -1.06 -1.37
N PHE A 252 4.07 -0.09 -1.68
CA PHE A 252 5.51 -0.36 -1.76
C PHE A 252 6.07 -0.83 -0.41
N ALA A 253 5.68 -0.17 0.69
CA ALA A 253 6.06 -0.60 2.04
C ALA A 253 5.49 -1.98 2.40
N VAL A 254 4.24 -2.28 2.00
CA VAL A 254 3.64 -3.62 2.17
C VAL A 254 4.41 -4.67 1.38
N GLY A 255 4.88 -4.35 0.18
CA GLY A 255 5.75 -5.21 -0.61
C GLY A 255 7.04 -5.56 0.13
N ILE A 256 7.72 -4.57 0.72
CA ILE A 256 8.91 -4.82 1.55
C ILE A 256 8.58 -5.70 2.76
N ALA A 257 7.48 -5.42 3.47
CA ALA A 257 7.04 -6.25 4.59
C ALA A 257 6.69 -7.70 4.16
N SER A 258 6.22 -7.88 2.93
CA SER A 258 5.93 -9.19 2.35
C SER A 258 7.20 -9.98 2.01
N LEU A 259 8.23 -9.33 1.46
CA LEU A 259 9.55 -9.93 1.31
C LEU A 259 10.12 -10.35 2.68
N LEU A 260 10.05 -9.46 3.69
CA LEU A 260 10.54 -9.74 5.04
C LEU A 260 9.83 -10.94 5.69
N LEU A 261 8.50 -10.99 5.62
CA LEU A 261 7.74 -12.11 6.19
C LEU A 261 8.04 -13.42 5.44
N SER A 262 8.10 -13.38 4.11
CA SER A 262 8.42 -14.56 3.29
C SER A 262 9.81 -15.11 3.61
N TYR A 263 10.82 -14.24 3.69
CA TYR A 263 12.15 -14.59 4.20
C TYR A 263 12.06 -15.24 5.59
N ASN A 264 11.31 -14.62 6.50
CA ASN A 264 11.21 -15.13 7.87
C ASN A 264 10.50 -16.49 7.96
N LEU A 265 9.51 -16.77 7.10
CA LEU A 265 8.87 -18.09 7.03
C LEU A 265 9.86 -19.19 6.60
N LYS A 266 10.86 -18.85 5.79
CA LYS A 266 11.88 -19.77 5.29
C LYS A 266 13.05 -19.97 6.26
N TYR A 267 13.46 -18.91 6.95
CA TYR A 267 14.70 -18.91 7.74
C TYR A 267 14.49 -18.70 9.24
N ASN A 268 13.28 -18.33 9.68
CA ASN A 268 12.88 -18.15 11.08
C ASN A 268 13.86 -17.30 11.91
N GLN A 269 14.23 -16.12 11.40
CA GLN A 269 15.25 -15.23 11.97
C GLN A 269 14.67 -14.15 12.91
N TYR A 270 13.40 -13.81 12.74
CA TYR A 270 12.73 -12.70 13.40
C TYR A 270 11.43 -13.16 14.08
N GLN A 271 11.07 -12.48 15.16
CA GLN A 271 9.73 -12.59 15.76
C GLN A 271 8.84 -11.52 15.10
N LEU A 272 7.88 -11.92 14.26
CA LEU A 272 7.02 -11.01 13.49
C LEU A 272 5.53 -11.26 13.79
N ASN A 273 5.10 -11.00 15.02
CA ASN A 273 3.73 -11.32 15.47
C ASN A 273 2.81 -10.10 15.58
N SER A 274 3.40 -8.91 15.71
CA SER A 274 2.67 -7.67 15.98
C SER A 274 3.19 -6.52 15.13
N TYR A 275 2.41 -5.44 15.00
CA TYR A 275 2.84 -4.27 14.23
C TYR A 275 4.13 -3.65 14.81
N LYS A 276 4.35 -3.75 16.13
CA LYS A 276 5.56 -3.27 16.81
C LYS A 276 6.80 -4.03 16.37
N ASP A 277 6.68 -5.33 16.12
CA ASP A 277 7.78 -6.15 15.62
C ASP A 277 8.20 -5.69 14.23
N TYR A 278 7.22 -5.47 13.34
CA TYR A 278 7.47 -4.94 12.00
C TYR A 278 8.08 -3.54 12.06
N VAL A 279 7.54 -2.64 12.88
CA VAL A 279 8.10 -1.30 13.08
C VAL A 279 9.53 -1.38 13.60
N SER A 280 9.82 -2.28 14.54
CA SER A 280 11.16 -2.47 15.09
C SER A 280 12.16 -2.91 14.02
N ILE A 281 11.83 -3.95 13.26
CA ILE A 281 12.72 -4.44 12.20
C ILE A 281 12.85 -3.40 11.09
N LEU A 282 11.76 -2.82 10.58
CA LEU A 282 11.84 -1.84 9.48
C LEU A 282 12.66 -0.59 9.84
N LYS A 283 12.72 -0.19 11.12
CA LYS A 283 13.63 0.87 11.59
C LYS A 283 15.11 0.54 11.35
N GLU A 284 15.51 -0.72 11.49
CA GLU A 284 16.92 -1.11 11.28
C GLU A 284 17.35 -1.04 9.81
N TYR A 285 16.38 -1.01 8.89
CA TYR A 285 16.58 -1.01 7.44
C TYR A 285 16.25 0.34 6.83
N CYS A 286 15.87 1.33 7.63
CA CYS A 286 15.54 2.65 7.13
C CYS A 286 16.77 3.53 6.98
N LYS A 287 16.72 4.48 6.05
CA LYS A 287 17.72 5.56 5.93
C LYS A 287 17.06 6.90 6.24
N PRO A 288 17.76 7.82 6.92
CA PRO A 288 17.20 9.14 7.18
C PRO A 288 16.96 9.89 5.87
N LEU A 289 15.93 10.72 5.87
CA LEU A 289 15.63 11.65 4.79
C LEU A 289 16.79 12.65 4.61
N ASN A 290 17.25 12.83 3.39
CA ASN A 290 18.21 13.87 3.04
C ASN A 290 17.52 14.90 2.13
N ASP A 291 16.80 15.84 2.75
CA ASP A 291 15.96 16.81 2.07
C ASP A 291 16.25 18.22 2.62
N ILE A 292 16.50 19.17 1.71
CA ILE A 292 16.83 20.56 2.06
C ILE A 292 15.63 21.29 2.65
N LYS A 293 14.41 20.94 2.19
CA LYS A 293 13.15 21.57 2.60
C LYS A 293 12.60 20.96 3.88
N TYR A 294 12.74 19.65 4.06
CA TYR A 294 12.18 18.93 5.19
C TYR A 294 13.29 18.29 6.05
N PRO A 295 13.57 18.82 7.25
CA PRO A 295 14.63 18.27 8.08
C PRO A 295 14.33 16.83 8.50
N ALA A 296 15.39 16.07 8.75
CA ALA A 296 15.36 14.68 9.22
C ALA A 296 14.89 14.58 10.69
N ILE A 297 13.64 14.96 10.95
CA ILE A 297 12.96 14.86 12.26
C ILE A 297 11.71 14.00 12.16
N LYS A 298 11.30 13.37 13.27
CA LYS A 298 10.21 12.38 13.33
C LYS A 298 8.95 12.84 12.58
N LYS A 299 8.53 14.09 12.79
CA LYS A 299 7.40 14.70 12.08
C LYS A 299 7.43 14.51 10.55
N TYR A 300 8.58 14.73 9.89
CA TYR A 300 8.66 14.75 8.42
C TYR A 300 9.12 13.45 7.78
N GLN A 301 9.88 12.62 8.49
CA GLN A 301 10.41 11.37 7.93
C GLN A 301 9.88 10.11 8.61
N GLY A 302 9.13 10.25 9.70
CA GLY A 302 8.87 9.12 10.57
C GLY A 302 10.18 8.60 11.15
N TYR A 303 10.46 7.33 10.94
CA TYR A 303 11.74 6.70 11.26
C TYR A 303 12.74 6.77 10.09
N GLY A 304 12.28 7.03 8.86
CA GLY A 304 13.12 7.13 7.67
C GLY A 304 12.47 6.50 6.44
N ILE A 305 13.23 6.41 5.36
CA ILE A 305 12.86 5.75 4.10
C ILE A 305 13.13 4.25 4.22
N ILE A 306 12.14 3.39 3.95
CA ILE A 306 12.26 1.93 4.07
C ILE A 306 13.09 1.34 2.92
N TYR A 307 14.05 0.46 3.23
CA TYR A 307 14.76 -0.37 2.24
C TYR A 307 14.51 -1.87 2.47
N PRO A 308 14.59 -2.70 1.42
CA PRO A 308 14.31 -4.13 1.52
C PRO A 308 15.48 -4.94 2.11
N VAL A 309 16.70 -4.40 2.07
CA VAL A 309 17.93 -5.03 2.57
C VAL A 309 18.78 -4.01 3.31
N LYS A 310 19.49 -4.47 4.34
CA LYS A 310 20.43 -3.64 5.10
C LYS A 310 21.63 -3.34 4.20
N SER A 311 21.93 -2.06 3.99
CA SER A 311 23.10 -1.62 3.24
C SER A 311 24.40 -1.86 4.00
#